data_AF-A0A7C8D9Y1-F1
#
_entry.id   AF-A0A7C8D9Y1-F1
#
_cell.length_a   1.000
_cell.length_b   1.000
_cell.length_c   1.000
_cell.angle_alpha   90.00
_cell.angle_beta   90.00
_cell.angle_gamma   90.00
#
_symmetry.space_group_name_H-M   'P 1'
#
loop_
_entity.id
_entity.type
_entity.pdbx_description
1 polymer ?
#
loop_
_entity_poly.entity_id
_entity_poly.type
_entity_poly.pdbx_seq_one_letter_code
_entity_poly.pdbx_strand_id
1 'polypeptide(L)'
;MEGKWVATLGLSATPERQYDDWYDEHLLPKLGKVISNYDYVKAKKDGVIVDFELRNYKVPLLDIEIEEMGRLTKSIAAERNRLQKSGLQNSDKLLALLMKRSRVSQRAENRIPLAIRICQEHLGSRILVFHEYIESAEQITRLLEELGFRVAAYHSKIGDVNRMRNLRMFRDGMIDVLVTCRALDEGLNVPNTSVGIIVSSTKSIRQRIQRMGRILRTAVGKDVGIIVSIFTENEQDALIDEEASLSEVSSVRWFGV
;
A
#
# COMPACT_ATOMS: atom_id res chain seq x y z
N MET A 1 9.86 25.83 11.01
CA MET A 1 11.30 26.07 10.80
C MET A 1 11.51 27.56 10.96
N GLU A 2 11.91 27.99 12.15
CA GLU A 2 12.31 29.37 12.44
C GLU A 2 13.84 29.37 12.56
N GLY A 3 14.51 30.27 11.82
CA GLY A 3 15.97 30.37 11.78
C GLY A 3 16.46 31.03 10.48
N LYS A 4 17.62 31.71 10.53
CA LYS A 4 18.33 32.20 9.35
C LYS A 4 19.23 31.09 8.83
N TRP A 5 18.94 30.59 7.63
CA TRP A 5 19.71 29.54 6.97
C TRP A 5 20.37 30.10 5.71
N VAL A 6 21.62 29.71 5.44
CA VAL A 6 22.34 30.09 4.20
C VAL A 6 21.83 29.27 3.00
N ALA A 7 21.39 28.03 3.25
CA ALA A 7 20.76 27.15 2.28
C ALA A 7 19.86 26.14 3.01
N THR A 8 18.89 25.58 2.27
CA THR A 8 17.97 24.54 2.74
C THR A 8 17.88 23.42 1.72
N LEU A 9 17.78 22.16 2.19
CA LEU A 9 17.58 20.98 1.34
C LEU A 9 16.39 20.17 1.87
N GLY A 10 15.42 19.89 1.00
CA GLY A 10 14.32 18.98 1.27
C GLY A 10 14.49 17.68 0.50
N LEU A 11 14.28 16.55 1.18
CA LEU A 11 14.21 15.22 0.55
C LEU A 11 12.78 14.69 0.75
N SER A 12 12.08 14.42 -0.35
CA SER A 12 10.77 13.79 -0.31
C SER A 12 10.59 12.88 -1.52
N ALA A 13 10.00 11.70 -1.29
CA ALA A 13 9.60 10.81 -2.36
C ALA A 13 8.33 11.31 -3.08
N THR A 14 7.48 12.06 -2.36
CA THR A 14 6.24 12.64 -2.88
C THR A 14 6.00 13.99 -2.17
N PRO A 15 6.58 15.08 -2.67
CA PRO A 15 6.46 16.40 -2.06
C PRO A 15 5.02 16.93 -2.10
N GLU A 16 4.26 16.58 -3.14
CA GLU A 16 2.87 16.97 -3.33
C GLU A 16 1.90 15.94 -2.72
N ARG A 17 0.81 16.42 -2.13
CA ARG A 17 -0.27 15.59 -1.59
C ARG A 17 -1.51 15.75 -2.44
N GLN A 18 -2.17 14.63 -2.73
CA GLN A 18 -3.28 14.56 -3.68
C GLN A 18 -4.55 15.33 -3.25
N TYR A 19 -4.59 15.88 -2.03
CA TYR A 19 -5.77 16.53 -1.44
C TYR A 19 -5.44 17.75 -0.55
N ASP A 20 -4.21 18.27 -0.58
CA ASP A 20 -3.89 19.53 0.11
C ASP A 20 -2.94 20.40 -0.71
N ASP A 21 -3.06 21.71 -0.54
CA ASP A 21 -2.13 22.71 -1.10
C ASP A 21 -0.98 22.98 -0.11
N TRP A 22 -0.76 22.11 0.89
CA TRP A 22 0.19 22.34 1.97
C TRP A 22 1.63 22.44 1.45
N TYR A 23 1.93 21.71 0.38
CA TYR A 23 3.20 21.82 -0.32
C TYR A 23 3.44 23.25 -0.82
N ASP A 24 2.47 23.80 -1.54
CA ASP A 24 2.55 25.14 -2.12
C ASP A 24 2.48 26.24 -1.04
N GLU A 25 1.67 26.05 0.00
CA GLU A 25 1.48 27.02 1.07
C GLU A 25 2.66 27.07 2.07
N HIS A 26 3.35 25.95 2.29
CA HIS A 26 4.31 25.85 3.40
C HIS A 26 5.70 25.35 3.04
N LEU A 27 5.84 24.42 2.09
CA LEU A 27 7.15 23.89 1.71
C LEU A 27 7.81 24.77 0.64
N LEU A 28 7.08 25.09 -0.43
CA LEU A 28 7.61 25.84 -1.56
C LEU A 28 8.16 27.23 -1.17
N PRO A 29 7.50 28.03 -0.30
CA PRO A 29 8.02 29.32 0.14
C PRO A 29 9.27 29.22 1.03
N LYS A 30 9.50 28.06 1.68
CA LYS A 30 10.57 27.87 2.65
C LYS A 30 11.78 27.11 2.10
N LEU A 31 11.55 26.16 1.20
CA LEU A 31 12.59 25.28 0.64
C LEU A 31 12.92 25.61 -0.82
N GLY A 32 12.05 26.35 -1.51
CA GLY A 32 12.15 26.60 -2.95
C GLY A 32 11.55 25.48 -3.81
N LYS A 33 11.70 25.61 -5.12
CA LYS A 33 11.17 24.65 -6.11
C LYS A 33 11.95 23.33 -6.08
N VAL A 34 11.34 22.25 -6.55
CA VAL A 34 12.05 20.99 -6.80
C VAL A 34 13.17 21.22 -7.82
N ILE A 35 14.42 20.99 -7.39
CA ILE A 35 15.62 21.20 -8.22
C ILE A 35 16.08 19.92 -8.94
N SER A 36 15.66 18.76 -8.46
CA SER A 36 15.98 17.46 -9.04
C SER A 36 14.89 16.45 -8.67
N ASN A 37 14.51 15.62 -9.63
CA ASN A 37 13.65 14.46 -9.39
C ASN A 37 14.45 13.17 -9.68
N TYR A 38 14.22 12.16 -8.86
CA TYR A 38 14.80 10.82 -9.03
C TYR A 38 13.64 9.84 -9.05
N ASP A 39 13.12 9.62 -10.25
CA ASP A 39 11.99 8.73 -10.47
C ASP A 39 12.41 7.26 -10.56
N TYR A 40 11.42 6.39 -10.63
CA TYR A 40 11.62 4.95 -10.69
C TYR A 40 12.35 4.51 -11.96
N VAL A 41 12.17 5.23 -13.07
CA VAL A 41 12.85 4.94 -14.35
C VAL A 41 14.35 5.18 -14.21
N LYS A 42 14.74 6.32 -13.64
CA LYS A 42 16.15 6.64 -13.36
C LYS A 42 16.75 5.68 -12.34
N ALA A 43 15.99 5.32 -11.29
CA ALA A 43 16.42 4.33 -10.31
C ALA A 43 16.70 2.95 -10.93
N LYS A 44 15.89 2.52 -11.90
CA LYS A 44 16.11 1.28 -12.65
C LYS A 44 17.36 1.36 -13.51
N LYS A 45 17.52 2.45 -14.26
CA LYS A 45 18.69 2.68 -15.12
C LYS A 45 20.00 2.64 -14.32
N ASP A 46 19.97 3.18 -13.11
CA ASP A 46 21.13 3.23 -12.22
C ASP A 46 21.34 1.91 -11.42
N GLY A 47 20.51 0.88 -11.67
CA GLY A 47 20.61 -0.44 -11.02
C GLY A 47 20.27 -0.44 -9.53
N VAL A 48 19.58 0.61 -9.05
CA VAL A 48 19.21 0.78 -7.63
C VAL A 48 17.98 -0.04 -7.27
N ILE A 49 17.12 -0.33 -8.25
CA ILE A 49 15.92 -1.15 -8.09
C ILE A 49 15.95 -2.35 -9.03
N VAL A 50 15.31 -3.43 -8.61
CA VAL A 50 15.18 -4.66 -9.40
C VAL A 50 13.88 -4.64 -10.20
N ASP A 51 13.87 -5.38 -11.31
CA ASP A 51 12.63 -5.66 -12.02
C ASP A 51 11.69 -6.47 -11.11
N PHE A 52 10.40 -6.14 -11.19
CA PHE A 52 9.36 -6.88 -10.51
C PHE A 52 8.16 -7.10 -11.42
N GLU A 53 7.47 -8.21 -11.19
CA GLU A 53 6.18 -8.50 -11.78
C GLU A 53 5.09 -7.94 -10.86
N LEU A 54 4.22 -7.06 -11.39
CA LEU A 54 3.03 -6.59 -10.68
C LEU A 54 1.83 -7.45 -11.09
N ARG A 55 1.19 -8.08 -10.10
CA ARG A 55 -0.02 -8.89 -10.29
C ARG A 55 -1.19 -8.25 -9.57
N ASN A 56 -2.13 -7.72 -10.32
CA ASN A 56 -3.35 -7.11 -9.80
C ASN A 56 -4.48 -8.14 -9.78
N TYR A 57 -4.99 -8.47 -8.59
CA TYR A 57 -6.09 -9.40 -8.40
C TYR A 57 -7.35 -8.68 -7.92
N LYS A 58 -8.41 -8.79 -8.71
CA LYS A 58 -9.72 -8.27 -8.36
C LYS A 58 -10.45 -9.24 -7.45
N VAL A 59 -11.09 -8.74 -6.40
CA VAL A 59 -12.01 -9.50 -5.54
C VAL A 59 -13.41 -8.89 -5.58
N PRO A 60 -14.46 -9.74 -5.62
CA PRO A 60 -15.83 -9.26 -5.51
C PRO A 60 -16.11 -8.79 -4.08
N LEU A 61 -16.99 -7.79 -3.95
CA LEU A 61 -17.61 -7.44 -2.67
C LEU A 61 -18.72 -8.45 -2.34
N LEU A 62 -18.97 -8.67 -1.05
CA LEU A 62 -20.15 -9.42 -0.59
C LEU A 62 -21.43 -8.60 -0.77
N ASP A 63 -22.59 -9.26 -0.87
CA ASP A 63 -23.88 -8.59 -1.06
C ASP A 63 -24.15 -7.51 0.00
N ILE A 64 -23.78 -7.79 1.26
CA ILE A 64 -23.92 -6.82 2.37
C ILE A 64 -23.02 -5.59 2.19
N GLU A 65 -21.80 -5.79 1.66
CA GLU A 65 -20.86 -4.70 1.38
C GLU A 65 -21.32 -3.88 0.16
N ILE A 66 -21.89 -4.54 -0.86
CA ILE A 66 -22.52 -3.90 -2.02
C ILE A 66 -23.70 -3.04 -1.58
N GLU A 67 -24.55 -3.56 -0.70
CA GLU A 67 -25.69 -2.82 -0.18
C GLU A 67 -25.24 -1.58 0.61
N GLU A 68 -24.24 -1.73 1.49
CA GLU A 68 -23.65 -0.63 2.25
C GLU A 68 -23.04 0.43 1.32
N MET A 69 -22.26 0.01 0.32
CA MET A 69 -21.72 0.89 -0.73
C MET A 69 -22.81 1.65 -1.47
N GLY A 70 -23.92 1.00 -1.80
CA GLY A 70 -25.07 1.61 -2.46
C GLY A 70 -25.72 2.69 -1.58
N ARG A 71 -25.94 2.41 -0.29
CA ARG A 71 -26.49 3.39 0.68
C ARG A 71 -25.55 4.59 0.86
N LEU A 72 -24.24 4.36 0.98
CA LEU A 72 -23.24 5.42 1.10
C LEU A 72 -23.17 6.27 -0.16
N THR A 73 -23.22 5.65 -1.34
CA THR A 73 -23.21 6.36 -2.64
C THR A 73 -24.42 7.28 -2.80
N LYS A 74 -25.62 6.80 -2.45
CA LYS A 74 -26.83 7.65 -2.43
C LYS A 74 -26.69 8.82 -1.45
N SER A 75 -26.15 8.57 -0.26
CA SER A 75 -25.93 9.61 0.75
C SER A 75 -24.91 10.66 0.31
N ILE A 76 -23.83 10.25 -0.35
CA ILE A 76 -22.82 11.15 -0.93
C ILE A 76 -23.44 12.02 -2.02
N ALA A 77 -24.23 11.43 -2.92
CA ALA A 77 -24.90 12.18 -3.99
C ALA A 77 -25.87 13.22 -3.43
N ALA A 78 -26.69 12.85 -2.44
CA ALA A 78 -27.58 13.78 -1.76
C ALA A 78 -26.83 14.94 -1.07
N GLU A 79 -25.72 14.63 -0.40
CA GLU A 79 -24.88 15.64 0.25
C GLU A 79 -24.21 16.57 -0.77
N ARG A 80 -23.68 16.06 -1.88
CA ARG A 80 -23.13 16.88 -2.97
C ARG A 80 -24.18 17.82 -3.57
N ASN A 81 -25.39 17.32 -3.83
CA ASN A 81 -26.49 18.14 -4.34
C ASN A 81 -26.88 19.26 -3.36
N ARG A 82 -26.87 18.98 -2.05
CA ARG A 82 -27.12 19.98 -1.00
C ARG A 82 -26.04 21.06 -0.99
N LEU A 83 -24.76 20.67 -1.07
CA LEU A 83 -23.63 21.58 -1.08
C LEU A 83 -23.65 22.48 -2.32
N GLN A 84 -23.90 21.92 -3.50
CA GLN A 84 -24.03 22.67 -4.74
C GLN A 84 -25.13 23.75 -4.65
N LYS A 85 -26.30 23.42 -4.09
CA LYS A 85 -27.39 24.41 -3.86
C LYS A 85 -27.01 25.51 -2.87
N SER A 86 -26.08 25.23 -1.97
CA SER A 86 -25.62 26.16 -0.93
C SER A 86 -24.36 26.94 -1.36
N GLY A 87 -23.86 26.74 -2.59
CA GLY A 87 -22.62 27.36 -3.08
C GLY A 87 -21.34 26.82 -2.42
N LEU A 88 -21.41 25.74 -1.66
CA LEU A 88 -20.28 25.10 -0.99
C LEU A 88 -19.78 23.90 -1.82
N GLN A 89 -18.49 23.62 -1.77
CA GLN A 89 -17.91 22.46 -2.46
C GLN A 89 -17.65 21.26 -1.54
N ASN A 90 -17.30 21.52 -0.27
CA ASN A 90 -16.91 20.50 0.69
C ASN A 90 -17.67 20.63 2.01
N SER A 91 -17.79 19.52 2.73
CA SER A 91 -18.28 19.49 4.11
C SER A 91 -17.66 18.33 4.88
N ASP A 92 -17.55 18.46 6.20
CA ASP A 92 -17.09 17.37 7.08
C ASP A 92 -17.96 16.11 6.92
N LYS A 93 -19.25 16.31 6.66
CA LYS A 93 -20.19 15.23 6.39
C LYS A 93 -19.86 14.52 5.07
N LEU A 94 -19.56 15.25 4.01
CA LEU A 94 -19.16 14.67 2.72
C LEU A 94 -17.85 13.88 2.88
N LEU A 95 -16.85 14.46 3.55
CA LEU A 95 -15.58 13.79 3.84
C LEU A 95 -15.81 12.50 4.64
N ALA A 96 -16.60 12.55 5.71
CA ALA A 96 -16.92 11.37 6.51
C ALA A 96 -17.62 10.27 5.71
N LEU A 97 -18.55 10.62 4.81
CA LEU A 97 -19.22 9.66 3.93
C LEU A 97 -18.25 9.02 2.92
N LEU A 98 -17.36 9.81 2.31
CA LEU A 98 -16.34 9.32 1.40
C LEU A 98 -15.37 8.37 2.11
N MET A 99 -14.93 8.71 3.32
CA MET A 99 -14.08 7.86 4.14
C MET A 99 -14.78 6.55 4.53
N LYS A 100 -16.06 6.61 4.92
CA LYS A 100 -16.86 5.40 5.20
C LYS A 100 -16.93 4.50 3.96
N ARG A 101 -17.21 5.08 2.79
CA ARG A 101 -17.28 4.32 1.54
C ARG A 101 -15.93 3.66 1.20
N SER A 102 -14.84 4.42 1.32
CA SER A 102 -13.49 3.89 1.11
C SER A 102 -13.16 2.72 2.05
N ARG A 103 -13.59 2.78 3.32
CA ARG A 103 -13.37 1.71 4.31
C ARG A 103 -14.06 0.40 3.92
N VAL A 104 -15.27 0.43 3.35
CA VAL A 104 -15.98 -0.78 2.93
C VAL A 104 -15.16 -1.54 1.87
N SER A 105 -14.62 -0.82 0.89
CA SER A 105 -13.77 -1.42 -0.15
C SER A 105 -12.46 -1.95 0.43
N GLN A 106 -11.80 -1.17 1.28
CA GLN A 106 -10.50 -1.56 1.87
C GLN A 106 -10.61 -2.72 2.85
N ARG A 107 -11.75 -2.90 3.51
CA ARG A 107 -12.00 -3.99 4.46
C ARG A 107 -12.79 -5.14 3.86
N ALA A 108 -12.97 -5.16 2.54
CA ALA A 108 -13.72 -6.20 1.86
C ALA A 108 -13.26 -7.59 2.28
N GLU A 109 -14.19 -8.40 2.78
CA GLU A 109 -13.89 -9.68 3.43
C GLU A 109 -13.15 -10.63 2.49
N ASN A 110 -13.50 -10.63 1.20
CA ASN A 110 -12.88 -11.49 0.18
C ASN A 110 -11.39 -11.20 -0.09
N ARG A 111 -10.84 -10.10 0.43
CA ARG A 111 -9.39 -9.82 0.33
C ARG A 111 -8.56 -10.83 1.14
N ILE A 112 -9.05 -11.23 2.31
CA ILE A 112 -8.35 -12.15 3.23
C ILE A 112 -8.18 -13.54 2.61
N PRO A 113 -9.24 -14.26 2.19
CA PRO A 113 -9.07 -15.61 1.63
C PRO A 113 -8.23 -15.62 0.35
N LEU A 114 -8.28 -14.56 -0.46
CA LEU A 114 -7.37 -14.44 -1.60
C LEU A 114 -5.91 -14.25 -1.15
N ALA A 115 -5.64 -13.40 -0.16
CA ALA A 115 -4.29 -13.23 0.37
C ALA A 115 -3.71 -14.55 0.90
N ILE A 116 -4.53 -15.35 1.58
CA ILE A 116 -4.16 -16.70 2.05
C ILE A 116 -3.83 -17.61 0.87
N ARG A 117 -4.69 -17.68 -0.15
CA ARG A 117 -4.47 -18.48 -1.35
C ARG A 117 -3.14 -18.14 -2.03
N ILE A 118 -2.86 -16.85 -2.21
CA ILE A 118 -1.62 -16.38 -2.83
C ILE A 118 -0.40 -16.75 -1.97
N CYS A 119 -0.52 -16.71 -0.63
CA CYS A 119 0.56 -17.21 0.23
C CYS A 119 0.81 -18.71 0.05
N GLN A 120 -0.24 -19.52 -0.16
CA GLN A 120 -0.13 -20.96 -0.44
C GLN A 120 0.50 -21.24 -1.81
N GLU A 121 0.16 -20.47 -2.85
CA GLU A 121 0.78 -20.57 -4.17
C GLU A 121 2.29 -20.28 -4.15
N HIS A 122 2.73 -19.50 -3.16
CA HIS A 122 4.12 -19.11 -2.97
C HIS A 122 4.78 -19.81 -1.76
N LEU A 123 4.28 -20.97 -1.35
CA LEU A 123 4.87 -21.76 -0.25
C LEU A 123 6.38 -21.97 -0.44
N GLY A 124 7.14 -21.79 0.64
CA GLY A 124 8.62 -21.85 0.62
C GLY A 124 9.32 -20.57 0.17
N SER A 125 8.56 -19.52 -0.20
CA SER A 125 9.10 -18.19 -0.45
C SER A 125 9.03 -17.30 0.80
N ARG A 126 9.84 -16.24 0.84
CA ARG A 126 9.71 -15.18 1.86
C ARG A 126 8.66 -14.17 1.40
N ILE A 127 7.58 -14.06 2.15
CA ILE A 127 6.39 -13.27 1.79
C ILE A 127 6.21 -12.13 2.79
N LEU A 128 6.09 -10.91 2.28
CA LEU A 128 5.69 -9.75 3.07
C LEU A 128 4.24 -9.40 2.73
N VAL A 129 3.33 -9.56 3.70
CA VAL A 129 1.91 -9.26 3.53
C VAL A 129 1.60 -7.93 4.19
N PHE A 130 1.08 -6.97 3.44
CA PHE A 130 0.68 -5.66 3.93
C PHE A 130 -0.83 -5.53 3.98
N HIS A 131 -1.34 -5.16 5.15
CA HIS A 131 -2.75 -4.79 5.34
C HIS A 131 -2.84 -3.57 6.26
N GLU A 132 -3.56 -2.53 5.84
CA GLU A 132 -3.66 -1.27 6.62
C GLU A 132 -4.25 -1.47 8.03
N TYR A 133 -5.28 -2.34 8.13
CA TYR A 133 -6.01 -2.58 9.38
C TYR A 133 -5.40 -3.73 10.20
N ILE A 134 -5.18 -3.46 11.49
CA ILE A 134 -4.59 -4.43 12.43
C ILE A 134 -5.47 -5.66 12.62
N GLU A 135 -6.80 -5.50 12.72
CA GLU A 135 -7.69 -6.66 12.92
C GLU A 135 -7.55 -7.67 11.78
N SER A 136 -7.53 -7.19 10.54
CA SER A 136 -7.37 -8.04 9.35
C SER A 136 -5.96 -8.61 9.25
N ALA A 137 -4.92 -7.85 9.63
CA ALA A 137 -3.55 -8.36 9.68
C ALA A 137 -3.39 -9.50 10.70
N GLU A 138 -3.99 -9.36 11.88
CA GLU A 138 -4.03 -10.42 12.89
C GLU A 138 -4.85 -11.63 12.40
N GLN A 139 -5.97 -11.41 11.70
CA GLN A 139 -6.77 -12.48 11.11
C GLN A 139 -5.99 -13.26 10.05
N ILE A 140 -5.31 -12.56 9.12
CA ILE A 140 -4.44 -13.20 8.13
C ILE A 140 -3.33 -14.00 8.83
N THR A 141 -2.72 -13.43 9.87
CA THR A 141 -1.67 -14.11 10.64
C THR A 141 -2.18 -15.40 11.26
N ARG A 142 -3.33 -15.38 11.94
CA ARG A 142 -3.95 -16.57 12.54
C ARG A 142 -4.26 -17.65 11.50
N LEU A 143 -4.90 -17.28 10.40
CA LEU A 143 -5.26 -18.22 9.35
C LEU A 143 -4.03 -18.88 8.70
N LEU A 144 -2.96 -18.12 8.48
CA LEU A 144 -1.70 -18.68 7.98
C LEU A 144 -1.05 -19.61 9.02
N GLU A 145 -1.09 -19.26 10.30
CA GLU A 145 -0.57 -20.10 11.39
C GLU A 145 -1.33 -21.43 11.50
N GLU A 146 -2.67 -21.40 11.40
CA GLU A 146 -3.53 -22.59 11.35
C GLU A 146 -3.23 -23.49 10.13
N LEU A 147 -2.80 -22.90 9.02
CA LEU A 147 -2.36 -23.61 7.81
C LEU A 147 -0.90 -24.09 7.90
N GLY A 148 -0.23 -23.90 9.03
CA GLY A 148 1.13 -24.40 9.29
C GLY A 148 2.24 -23.50 8.76
N PHE A 149 1.96 -22.26 8.35
CA PHE A 149 3.00 -21.32 7.98
C PHE A 149 3.78 -20.87 9.22
N ARG A 150 5.10 -20.74 9.07
CA ARG A 150 5.90 -19.95 10.01
C ARG A 150 5.59 -18.48 9.72
N VAL A 151 4.71 -17.88 10.51
CA VAL A 151 4.20 -16.51 10.30
C VAL A 151 4.31 -15.67 11.56
N ALA A 152 4.49 -14.37 11.41
CA ALA A 152 4.33 -13.41 12.50
C ALA A 152 3.77 -12.08 12.03
N ALA A 153 3.16 -11.35 12.96
CA ALA A 153 2.65 -10.02 12.72
C ALA A 153 3.65 -8.91 13.13
N TYR A 154 3.56 -7.75 12.47
CA TYR A 154 4.30 -6.52 12.76
C TYR A 154 3.36 -5.31 12.69
N HIS A 155 2.89 -4.85 13.84
CA HIS A 155 2.05 -3.64 13.98
C HIS A 155 2.19 -3.01 15.36
N SER A 156 1.60 -1.83 15.55
CA SER A 156 1.76 -1.01 16.75
C SER A 156 1.18 -1.62 18.03
N LYS A 157 0.16 -2.47 17.94
CA LYS A 157 -0.38 -3.21 19.10
C LYS A 157 0.55 -4.32 19.62
N ILE A 158 1.58 -4.70 18.87
CA ILE A 158 2.62 -5.62 19.34
C ILE A 158 3.68 -4.80 20.06
N GLY A 159 3.96 -5.14 21.32
CA GLY A 159 4.99 -4.50 22.13
C GLY A 159 6.34 -4.47 21.41
N ASP A 160 7.08 -3.38 21.56
CA ASP A 160 8.26 -3.07 20.73
C ASP A 160 9.30 -4.19 20.70
N VAL A 161 9.54 -4.86 21.84
CA VAL A 161 10.45 -6.00 21.94
C VAL A 161 10.03 -7.15 21.04
N ASN A 162 8.75 -7.55 21.11
CA ASN A 162 8.21 -8.63 20.28
C ASN A 162 8.16 -8.23 18.81
N ARG A 163 7.83 -6.97 18.51
CA ARG A 163 7.80 -6.46 17.15
C ARG A 163 9.19 -6.52 16.49
N MET A 164 10.23 -6.10 17.20
CA MET A 164 11.62 -6.21 16.73
C MET A 164 12.09 -7.66 16.63
N ARG A 165 11.68 -8.53 17.57
CA ARG A 165 11.96 -9.96 17.50
C ARG A 165 11.36 -10.60 16.26
N ASN A 166 10.08 -10.35 15.97
CA ASN A 166 9.39 -10.89 14.79
C ASN A 166 10.08 -10.45 13.50
N LEU A 167 10.45 -9.17 13.41
CA LEU A 167 11.20 -8.66 12.26
C LEU A 167 12.56 -9.33 12.11
N ARG A 168 13.29 -9.51 13.21
CA ARG A 168 14.59 -10.21 13.20
C ARG A 168 14.44 -11.66 12.78
N MET A 169 13.47 -12.38 13.30
CA MET A 169 13.21 -13.78 12.94
C MET A 169 12.83 -13.91 11.45
N PHE A 170 12.06 -12.97 10.90
CA PHE A 170 11.78 -12.91 9.46
C PHE A 170 13.05 -12.65 8.65
N ARG A 171 13.87 -11.68 9.06
CA ARG A 171 15.17 -11.39 8.44
C ARG A 171 16.08 -12.62 8.42
N ASP A 172 16.17 -13.30 9.55
CA ASP A 172 17.05 -14.45 9.76
C ASP A 172 16.47 -15.75 9.15
N GLY A 173 15.27 -15.70 8.54
CA GLY A 173 14.67 -16.83 7.80
C GLY A 173 14.00 -17.89 8.69
N MET A 174 13.79 -17.57 9.96
CA MET A 174 13.04 -18.40 10.90
C MET A 174 11.54 -18.35 10.64
N ILE A 175 11.07 -17.29 9.98
CA ILE A 175 9.67 -17.03 9.62
C ILE A 175 9.61 -16.86 8.11
N ASP A 176 8.61 -17.46 7.46
CA ASP A 176 8.39 -17.39 6.01
C ASP A 176 7.51 -16.20 5.63
N VAL A 177 6.55 -15.85 6.49
CA VAL A 177 5.59 -14.78 6.22
C VAL A 177 5.61 -13.73 7.32
N LEU A 178 5.77 -12.47 6.94
CA LEU A 178 5.59 -11.33 7.85
C LEU A 178 4.35 -10.54 7.44
N VAL A 179 3.35 -10.48 8.30
CA VAL A 179 2.13 -9.69 8.08
C VAL A 179 2.26 -8.34 8.78
N THR A 180 2.10 -7.23 8.07
CA THR A 180 2.39 -5.91 8.61
C THR A 180 1.35 -4.85 8.23
N CYS A 181 1.15 -3.88 9.14
CA CYS A 181 0.35 -2.68 8.88
C CYS A 181 1.18 -1.46 8.51
N ARG A 182 2.51 -1.61 8.36
CA ARG A 182 3.39 -0.55 7.88
C ARG A 182 4.24 -1.09 6.74
N ALA A 183 4.41 -0.31 5.67
CA ALA A 183 5.50 -0.57 4.76
C ALA A 183 6.80 -0.52 5.59
N LEU A 184 7.62 -1.56 5.49
CA LEU A 184 8.90 -1.61 6.19
C LEU A 184 9.81 -0.61 5.46
N ASP A 185 9.90 0.62 5.97
CA ASP A 185 10.67 1.69 5.35
C ASP A 185 12.19 1.38 5.34
N GLU A 186 12.95 2.17 4.58
CA GLU A 186 14.39 2.07 4.26
C GLU A 186 15.33 1.69 5.42
N GLY A 187 14.94 1.93 6.67
CA GLY A 187 15.72 1.55 7.85
C GLY A 187 15.62 0.07 8.24
N LEU A 188 14.69 -0.69 7.67
CA LEU A 188 14.45 -2.09 7.97
C LEU A 188 14.88 -2.92 6.76
N ASN A 189 16.20 -3.12 6.61
CA ASN A 189 16.75 -4.00 5.59
C ASN A 189 16.21 -5.43 5.79
N VAL A 190 15.25 -5.83 4.95
CA VAL A 190 14.71 -7.19 4.89
C VAL A 190 15.39 -7.93 3.73
N PRO A 191 16.33 -8.85 4.00
CA PRO A 191 16.98 -9.65 2.98
C PRO A 191 15.96 -10.56 2.29
N ASN A 192 16.21 -10.97 1.05
CA ASN A 192 15.60 -12.13 0.41
C ASN A 192 14.05 -12.21 0.42
N THR A 193 13.31 -11.10 0.45
CA THR A 193 11.85 -11.13 0.23
C THR A 193 11.58 -11.22 -1.27
N SER A 194 10.90 -12.28 -1.70
CA SER A 194 10.61 -12.52 -3.11
C SER A 194 9.17 -12.18 -3.50
N VAL A 195 8.24 -12.11 -2.53
CA VAL A 195 6.83 -11.80 -2.77
C VAL A 195 6.36 -10.73 -1.77
N GLY A 196 5.82 -9.63 -2.28
CA GLY A 196 5.14 -8.60 -1.50
C GLY A 196 3.67 -8.56 -1.86
N ILE A 197 2.77 -8.71 -0.90
CA ILE A 197 1.32 -8.73 -1.10
C ILE A 197 0.70 -7.50 -0.45
N ILE A 198 0.16 -6.58 -1.24
CA ILE A 198 -0.62 -5.43 -0.78
C ILE A 198 -2.09 -5.85 -0.78
N VAL A 199 -2.58 -6.29 0.38
CA VAL A 199 -3.95 -6.80 0.54
C VAL A 199 -4.96 -5.66 0.59
N SER A 200 -4.61 -4.57 1.25
CA SER A 200 -5.47 -3.39 1.39
C SER A 200 -4.65 -2.16 1.70
N SER A 201 -5.07 -1.01 1.18
CA SER A 201 -4.43 0.25 1.51
C SER A 201 -5.22 1.55 1.37
N THR A 202 -4.88 2.52 2.23
CA THR A 202 -5.42 3.89 2.24
C THR A 202 -4.58 4.92 1.47
N LYS A 203 -3.25 4.84 1.58
CA LYS A 203 -2.31 5.72 0.84
C LYS A 203 -2.23 5.37 -0.65
N SER A 204 -1.68 6.28 -1.47
CA SER A 204 -1.31 6.03 -2.86
C SER A 204 -0.63 4.66 -3.02
N ILE A 205 -1.30 3.76 -3.77
CA ILE A 205 -0.82 2.41 -4.06
C ILE A 205 0.56 2.47 -4.72
N ARG A 206 0.80 3.51 -5.55
CA ARG A 206 2.11 3.82 -6.16
C ARG A 206 3.23 3.89 -5.16
N GLN A 207 3.08 4.68 -4.10
CA GLN A 207 4.09 4.76 -3.05
C GLN A 207 4.32 3.40 -2.38
N ARG A 208 3.24 2.62 -2.24
CA ARG A 208 3.22 1.19 -1.86
C ARG A 208 4.18 0.36 -2.69
N ILE A 209 3.88 0.28 -3.98
CA ILE A 209 4.61 -0.53 -4.95
C ILE A 209 6.07 -0.08 -5.00
N GLN A 210 6.33 1.22 -5.01
CA GLN A 210 7.69 1.76 -5.01
C GLN A 210 8.49 1.42 -3.74
N ARG A 211 7.85 1.49 -2.57
CA ARG A 211 8.49 1.07 -1.31
C ARG A 211 8.73 -0.44 -1.32
N MET A 212 7.74 -1.21 -1.74
CA MET A 212 7.82 -2.68 -1.78
C MET A 212 8.89 -3.14 -2.77
N GLY A 213 8.98 -2.55 -3.96
CA GLY A 213 9.99 -2.88 -4.96
C GLY A 213 11.43 -2.60 -4.51
N ARG A 214 11.63 -1.75 -3.48
CA ARG A 214 12.94 -1.54 -2.83
C ARG A 214 13.24 -2.52 -1.70
N ILE A 215 12.19 -3.05 -1.07
CA ILE A 215 12.29 -4.08 -0.04
C ILE A 215 12.53 -5.44 -0.68
N LEU A 216 11.87 -5.70 -1.81
CA LEU A 216 12.09 -6.91 -2.59
C LEU A 216 13.54 -6.92 -3.06
N ARG A 217 14.32 -7.81 -2.46
CA ARG A 217 15.67 -8.13 -2.90
C ARG A 217 15.59 -9.49 -3.56
N THR A 218 16.04 -9.53 -4.80
CA THR A 218 16.31 -10.78 -5.51
C THR A 218 17.20 -11.64 -4.63
N ALA A 219 16.68 -12.78 -4.17
CA ALA A 219 17.52 -13.83 -3.62
C ALA A 219 18.52 -14.25 -4.70
N VAL A 220 19.73 -14.67 -4.31
CA VAL A 220 20.74 -15.18 -5.25
C VAL A 220 20.10 -16.27 -6.13
N GLY A 221 19.98 -16.02 -7.43
CA GLY A 221 19.39 -16.95 -8.42
C GLY A 221 17.91 -16.75 -8.78
N LYS A 222 17.22 -15.70 -8.28
CA LYS A 222 15.89 -15.29 -8.78
C LYS A 222 15.96 -13.86 -9.31
N ASP A 223 15.72 -13.67 -10.61
CA ASP A 223 15.94 -12.40 -11.29
C ASP A 223 14.82 -11.35 -11.11
N VAL A 224 13.66 -11.73 -10.55
CA VAL A 224 12.47 -10.86 -10.51
C VAL A 224 11.69 -11.01 -9.19
N GLY A 225 11.37 -9.89 -8.53
CA GLY A 225 10.45 -9.86 -7.38
C GLY A 225 8.99 -9.88 -7.81
N ILE A 226 8.08 -10.40 -6.99
CA ILE A 226 6.63 -10.39 -7.30
C ILE A 226 5.93 -9.43 -6.33
N ILE A 227 5.23 -8.44 -6.87
CA ILE A 227 4.31 -7.60 -6.10
C ILE A 227 2.89 -8.00 -6.49
N VAL A 228 2.07 -8.32 -5.50
CA VAL A 228 0.66 -8.61 -5.65
C VAL A 228 -0.12 -7.43 -5.09
N SER A 229 -1.10 -6.92 -5.84
CA SER A 229 -2.07 -5.93 -5.36
C SER A 229 -3.46 -6.55 -5.40
N ILE A 230 -4.14 -6.59 -4.26
CA ILE A 230 -5.54 -7.04 -4.19
C ILE A 230 -6.44 -5.80 -4.18
N PHE A 231 -7.46 -5.78 -5.02
CA PHE A 231 -8.34 -4.63 -5.18
C PHE A 231 -9.79 -5.04 -5.43
N THR A 232 -10.69 -4.11 -5.21
CA THR A 232 -12.13 -4.22 -5.50
C THR A 232 -12.47 -3.39 -6.74
N GLU A 233 -13.64 -3.62 -7.36
CA GLU A 233 -14.12 -2.85 -8.53
C GLU A 233 -13.87 -1.33 -8.41
N ASN A 234 -14.17 -0.77 -7.24
CA ASN A 234 -14.12 0.68 -7.00
C ASN A 234 -12.69 1.28 -7.04
N GLU A 235 -11.65 0.46 -7.05
CA GLU A 235 -10.25 0.89 -7.09
C GLU A 235 -9.61 0.66 -8.47
N GLN A 236 -10.32 0.01 -9.40
CA GLN A 236 -9.76 -0.44 -10.67
C GLN A 236 -9.22 0.72 -11.51
N ASP A 237 -9.99 1.79 -11.68
CA ASP A 237 -9.58 2.95 -12.50
C ASP A 237 -8.29 3.58 -11.96
N ALA A 238 -8.19 3.73 -10.63
CA ALA A 238 -7.01 4.30 -9.99
C ALA A 238 -5.75 3.42 -10.19
N LEU A 239 -5.92 2.09 -10.26
CA LEU A 239 -4.82 1.16 -10.54
C LEU A 239 -4.42 1.15 -12.02
N ILE A 240 -5.36 1.35 -12.94
CA ILE A 240 -5.08 1.49 -14.39
C ILE A 240 -4.27 2.77 -14.64
N ASP A 241 -4.67 3.89 -14.05
CA ASP A 241 -3.92 5.15 -14.13
C ASP A 241 -2.49 4.99 -13.56
N GLU A 242 -2.34 4.12 -12.56
CA GLU A 242 -1.05 3.83 -11.95
C GLU A 242 -0.16 2.93 -12.82
N GLU A 243 -0.72 1.93 -13.50
CA GLU A 243 0.00 1.07 -14.45
C GLU A 243 0.70 1.90 -15.54
N ALA A 244 0.04 2.93 -16.06
CA ALA A 244 0.63 3.83 -17.05
C ALA A 244 1.97 4.42 -16.56
N SER A 245 2.07 4.71 -15.26
CA SER A 245 3.29 5.25 -14.62
C SER A 245 4.36 4.21 -14.27
N LEU A 246 4.06 2.91 -14.35
CA LEU A 246 4.95 1.79 -14.00
C LEU A 246 5.33 0.91 -15.21
N SER A 247 4.82 1.25 -16.40
CA SER A 247 4.95 0.48 -17.65
C SER A 247 6.39 0.23 -18.11
N GLU A 248 7.33 1.11 -17.79
CA GLU A 248 8.76 0.95 -18.16
C GLU A 248 9.57 0.09 -17.17
N VAL A 249 9.02 -0.16 -15.98
CA VAL A 249 9.76 -0.73 -14.83
C VAL A 249 9.16 -2.04 -14.32
N SER A 250 8.00 -2.46 -14.81
CA SER A 250 7.33 -3.69 -14.37
C SER A 250 6.53 -4.34 -15.49
N SER A 251 6.45 -5.68 -15.48
CA SER A 251 5.43 -6.38 -16.24
C SER A 251 4.15 -6.44 -15.40
N VAL A 252 3.06 -5.85 -15.89
CA VAL A 252 1.77 -5.83 -15.19
C VAL A 252 0.88 -6.96 -15.71
N ARG A 253 0.25 -7.70 -14.80
CA ARG A 253 -0.76 -8.72 -15.12
C ARG A 253 -2.01 -8.49 -14.29
N TRP A 254 -3.16 -8.66 -14.92
CA TRP A 254 -4.46 -8.52 -14.30
C TRP A 254 -5.17 -9.86 -14.20
N PHE A 255 -5.73 -10.14 -13.04
CA PHE A 255 -6.44 -11.38 -12.73
C PHE A 255 -7.82 -11.04 -12.17
N GLY A 256 -8.85 -11.70 -12.69
CA GLY A 256 -10.17 -11.74 -12.08
C GLY A 256 -10.36 -13.05 -11.34
N VAL A 257 -11.02 -13.00 -10.17
CA VAL A 257 -11.60 -14.17 -9.52
C VAL A 257 -13.03 -14.33 -9.99
#